data_AF-A0A2D8CHG6-F1
#
_entry.id   AF-A0A2D8CHG6-F1
#
_cell.length_a   1.000
_cell.length_b   1.000
_cell.length_c   1.000
_cell.angle_alpha   90.00
_cell.angle_beta   90.00
_cell.angle_gamma   90.00
#
_symmetry.space_group_name_H-M   'P 1'
#
loop_
_entity.id
_entity.type
_entity.pdbx_description
1 polymer ?
#
loop_
_entity_poly.entity_id
_entity_poly.type
_entity_poly.pdbx_seq_one_letter_code
_entity_poly.pdbx_strand_id
1 'polypeptide(L)' 'MSLKNKTKKELQNRINELEGIIAKKGVGSDYLSKAERIQRDLNLALILGGAAALVGVTAWTLFSSTDE' A
#
# COMPACT_ATOMS: atom_id res chain seq x y z
N MET A 1 31.58 22.09 -0.80
CA MET A 1 30.99 21.14 -1.78
C MET A 1 31.28 21.68 -3.18
N SER A 2 31.93 20.91 -4.07
CA SER A 2 32.35 21.42 -5.40
C SER A 2 31.15 21.80 -6.28
N LEU A 3 31.36 22.72 -7.24
CA LEU A 3 30.33 23.14 -8.21
C LEU A 3 29.67 21.93 -8.88
N LYS A 4 30.48 20.94 -9.28
CA LYS A 4 30.04 19.68 -9.88
C LYS A 4 29.00 18.94 -9.03
N ASN A 5 29.22 18.86 -7.72
CA ASN A 5 28.29 18.17 -6.81
C ASN A 5 26.98 18.94 -6.64
N LYS A 6 27.03 20.28 -6.65
CA LYS A 6 25.81 21.11 -6.63
C LYS A 6 25.00 20.93 -7.91
N THR A 7 25.66 20.99 -9.08
CA THR A 7 25.01 20.79 -10.38
C THR A 7 24.39 19.40 -10.49
N LYS A 8 25.12 18.35 -10.07
CA LYS A 8 24.59 16.98 -10.07
C LYS A 8 23.35 16.85 -9.17
N LYS A 9 23.38 17.43 -7.97
CA LYS A 9 22.27 17.39 -7.01
C LYS A 9 21.04 18.10 -7.56
N GLU A 10 21.21 19.26 -8.18
CA GLU A 10 20.13 20.01 -8.80
C GLU A 10 19.49 19.24 -9.96
N LEU A 11 20.30 18.62 -10.83
CA LEU A 11 19.81 17.76 -11.90
C LEU A 11 19.02 16.56 -11.35
N GLN A 12 19.54 15.88 -10.33
CA GLN A 12 18.86 14.76 -9.68
C GLN A 12 17.51 15.20 -9.10
N ASN A 13 17.46 16.34 -8.41
CA ASN A 13 16.24 16.88 -7.85
C ASN A 13 15.18 17.13 -8.94
N ARG A 14 15.57 17.71 -10.07
CA ARG A 14 14.67 17.96 -11.20
C ARG A 14 14.16 16.68 -11.86
N ILE A 15 15.04 15.68 -12.01
CA ILE A 15 14.64 14.36 -12.51
C ILE A 15 13.60 13.73 -11.58
N ASN A 16 13.87 13.71 -10.29
CA ASN A 16 12.93 13.14 -9.30
C ASN A 16 11.59 13.89 -9.28
N GLU A 17 11.61 15.22 -9.47
CA GLU A 17 10.39 16.03 -9.57
C GLU A 17 9.56 15.65 -10.80
N LEU A 18 10.21 15.49 -11.97
CA LEU A 18 9.57 15.04 -13.20
C LEU A 18 9.00 13.61 -13.07
N GLU A 19 9.76 12.68 -12.50
CA GLU A 19 9.30 11.32 -12.22
C GLU A 19 8.08 11.33 -11.30
N GLY A 20 8.09 12.18 -10.26
CA GLY A 20 6.94 12.38 -9.39
C GLY A 20 5.71 12.94 -10.11
N ILE A 21 5.89 13.86 -11.06
CA ILE A 21 4.80 14.38 -11.89
C ILE A 21 4.26 13.28 -12.81
N ILE A 22 5.12 12.51 -13.46
CA ILE A 22 4.71 11.40 -14.34
C ILE A 22 3.98 10.31 -13.54
N ALA A 23 4.48 9.96 -12.35
CA ALA A 23 3.82 8.99 -11.49
C ALA A 23 2.41 9.44 -11.06
N LYS A 24 2.20 10.75 -10.86
CA LYS A 24 0.93 11.31 -10.39
C LYS A 24 -0.03 11.74 -11.50
N LYS A 25 0.47 12.11 -12.67
CA LYS A 25 -0.30 12.75 -13.75
C LYS A 25 0.04 12.22 -15.15
N GLY A 26 1.00 11.31 -15.26
CA GLY A 26 1.36 10.67 -16.52
C GLY A 26 0.26 9.77 -17.04
N VAL A 27 0.35 9.40 -18.31
CA VAL A 27 -0.60 8.48 -18.94
C VAL A 27 -0.58 7.15 -18.19
N GLY A 28 -1.73 6.70 -17.71
CA GLY A 28 -1.84 5.46 -16.93
C GLY A 28 -1.69 5.63 -15.41
N SER A 29 -1.32 6.81 -14.91
CA SER A 29 -1.20 7.06 -13.45
C SER A 29 -2.50 6.83 -12.67
N ASP A 30 -3.64 7.22 -13.24
CA ASP A 30 -4.96 6.95 -12.65
C ASP A 30 -5.27 5.45 -12.59
N TYR A 31 -4.89 4.68 -13.63
CA TYR A 31 -5.08 3.22 -13.65
C TYR A 31 -4.19 2.53 -12.62
N LEU A 32 -2.92 2.94 -12.54
CA LEU A 32 -1.98 2.40 -11.55
C LEU A 32 -2.45 2.71 -10.13
N SER A 33 -2.82 3.96 -9.84
CA SER A 33 -3.31 4.36 -8.52
C SER A 33 -4.59 3.62 -8.13
N LYS A 34 -5.48 3.34 -9.10
CA LYS A 34 -6.68 2.52 -8.87
C LYS A 34 -6.32 1.07 -8.56
N ALA A 35 -5.40 0.48 -9.31
CA ALA A 35 -4.93 -0.88 -9.06
C ALA A 35 -4.27 -1.02 -7.69
N GLU A 36 -3.40 -0.07 -7.30
CA GLU A 36 -2.77 -0.03 -5.97
C GLU A 36 -3.81 0.08 -4.84
N ARG A 37 -4.83 0.94 -5.00
CA ARG A 37 -5.92 1.04 -4.02
C ARG A 37 -6.67 -0.28 -3.88
N ILE A 38 -7.05 -0.91 -4.99
CA ILE A 38 -7.76 -2.19 -4.98
C ILE A 38 -6.89 -3.27 -4.31
N GLN A 39 -5.60 -3.35 -4.64
CA GLN A 39 -4.70 -4.33 -4.05
C GLN A 39 -4.54 -4.12 -2.55
N ARG A 40 -4.41 -2.87 -2.09
CA ARG A 40 -4.37 -2.53 -0.68
C ARG A 40 -5.66 -2.93 0.04
N ASP A 41 -6.80 -2.60 -0.54
CA ASP A 41 -8.10 -2.87 0.08
C ASP A 41 -8.37 -4.39 0.16
N LEU A 42 -7.96 -5.15 -0.85
CA LEU A 42 -7.97 -6.62 -0.82
C LEU A 42 -7.07 -7.18 0.28
N ASN A 43 -5.83 -6.68 0.41
CA ASN A 43 -4.93 -7.11 1.48
C ASN A 43 -5.51 -6.83 2.87
N LEU A 44 -6.09 -5.63 3.07
CA LEU A 44 -6.77 -5.27 4.32
C LEU A 44 -7.97 -6.18 4.58
N ALA A 45 -8.80 -6.43 3.58
CA ALA A 45 -9.95 -7.31 3.70
C ALA A 45 -9.54 -8.74 4.07
N LEU A 46 -8.48 -9.29 3.45
CA LEU A 46 -7.98 -10.61 3.76
C LEU A 46 -7.44 -10.71 5.19
N ILE A 47 -6.66 -9.72 5.63
CA ILE A 47 -6.10 -9.70 6.99
C ILE A 47 -7.22 -9.57 8.02
N LEU A 48 -8.10 -8.58 7.87
CA LEU A 48 -9.17 -8.30 8.83
C LEU A 48 -10.22 -9.42 8.83
N GLY A 49 -10.63 -9.88 7.65
CA GLY A 49 -11.59 -10.97 7.50
C GLY A 49 -11.04 -12.29 8.04
N GLY A 50 -9.78 -12.61 7.73
CA GLY A 50 -9.11 -13.79 8.27
C GLY A 50 -8.99 -13.75 9.79
N ALA A 51 -8.56 -12.62 10.36
CA ALA A 51 -8.50 -12.44 11.81
C ALA A 51 -9.88 -12.56 12.47
N ALA A 52 -10.90 -11.93 11.91
CA ALA A 52 -12.27 -12.02 12.40
C ALA A 52 -12.81 -13.46 12.35
N ALA A 53 -12.53 -14.20 11.27
CA ALA A 53 -12.91 -15.59 11.15
C ALA A 53 -12.24 -16.46 12.23
N LEU A 54 -10.93 -16.28 12.47
CA LEU A 54 -10.22 -17.01 13.53
C LEU A 54 -10.80 -16.70 14.92
N VAL A 55 -11.08 -15.43 15.23
CA VAL A 55 -11.71 -15.05 16.49
C VAL A 55 -13.11 -15.65 16.63
N GLY A 56 -13.91 -15.60 15.56
CA GLY A 56 -15.25 -16.17 15.55
C GLY A 56 -15.25 -17.68 15.77
N VAL A 57 -14.37 -18.42 15.08
CA VAL A 57 -14.23 -19.87 15.23
C VAL A 57 -13.76 -20.23 16.63
N THR A 58 -12.72 -19.55 17.14
CA THR A 58 -12.20 -19.84 18.49
C THR A 58 -13.22 -19.57 19.58
N ALA A 59 -13.95 -18.44 19.50
CA ALA A 59 -15.04 -18.14 20.42
C ALA A 59 -16.15 -19.19 20.33
N TRP A 60 -16.59 -19.53 19.11
CA TRP A 60 -17.63 -20.54 18.90
C TRP A 60 -17.26 -21.88 19.51
N THR A 61 -16.04 -22.37 19.27
CA THR A 61 -15.55 -23.63 19.83
C THR A 61 -15.55 -23.63 21.37
N LEU A 62 -15.11 -22.54 22.01
CA LEU A 62 -15.10 -22.43 23.47
C LEU A 62 -16.50 -22.41 24.08
N PHE A 63 -17.44 -21.70 23.44
CA PHE A 63 -18.83 -21.66 23.91
C PHE A 63 -19.54 -23.00 23.68
N SER A 64 -19.36 -23.61 22.51
CA SER A 64 -19.96 -24.91 22.20
C SER A 64 -19.44 -26.03 23.09
N SER A 65 -18.19 -25.97 23.58
CA SER A 65 -17.64 -26.96 24.50
C SER A 65 -18.05 -26.76 25.96
N THR A 66 -18.68 -25.63 26.29
CA THR A 66 -19.13 -25.32 27.66
C THR A 66 -20.61 -25.70 27.87
N ASP A 67 -21.38 -25.84 26.79
CA ASP A 67 -22.78 -26.31 26.81
C ASP A 67 -22.93 -27.85 26.84
N GLU A 68 -21.83 -28.61 26.74
CA GLU A 68 -21.76 -30.07 27.05
C GLU A 68 -21.25 -30.32 28.48
#